data_AF-A0A374P7S7-F1
#
_entry.id   AF-A0A374P7S7-F1
#
_cell.length_a   1.000
_cell.length_b   1.000
_cell.length_c   1.000
_cell.angle_alpha   90.00
_cell.angle_beta   90.00
_cell.angle_gamma   90.00
#
_symmetry.space_group_name_H-M   'P 1'
#
loop_
_entity.id
_entity.type
_entity.pdbx_description
1 polymer ?
#
loop_
_entity_poly.entity_id
_entity_poly.type
_entity_poly.pdbx_seq_one_letter_code
_entity_poly.pdbx_strand_id
1 'polypeptide(L)'
;MLEHSDLQAIRDIMKEEIGRSENLVQDIIKTEIGGSENLLKDIIKTEIGRSENLLKDIIKTEIGRSENLLKDIIKTEIGRSENLLKDIIKTEIGRSENLVLNEVDRVQENLETKMEQLKRNMDELTQYYRTVKLDHENNALFLQMIQEIKKEVNELKMKIA
;
A
#
# COMPACT_ATOMS: atom_id res chain seq x y z
N MET A 1 -40.09 -101.41 -47.41
CA MET A 1 -38.71 -100.86 -47.38
C MET A 1 -38.78 -99.51 -48.08
N LEU A 2 -38.14 -98.48 -47.54
CA LEU A 2 -38.07 -97.19 -48.23
C LEU A 2 -37.23 -97.35 -49.51
N GLU A 3 -37.67 -96.74 -50.61
CA GLU A 3 -36.93 -96.75 -51.87
C GLU A 3 -35.84 -95.66 -51.87
N HIS A 4 -34.87 -95.76 -52.78
CA HIS A 4 -33.78 -94.78 -52.89
C HIS A 4 -34.29 -93.34 -53.10
N SER A 5 -35.41 -93.19 -53.83
CA SER A 5 -36.09 -91.92 -54.04
C SER A 5 -36.60 -91.30 -52.74
N ASP A 6 -37.14 -92.12 -51.82
CA ASP A 6 -37.65 -91.63 -50.54
C ASP A 6 -36.52 -91.12 -49.65
N LEU A 7 -35.38 -91.83 -49.62
CA LEU A 7 -34.19 -91.41 -48.87
C LEU A 7 -33.58 -90.12 -49.41
N GLN A 8 -33.62 -89.91 -50.73
CA GLN A 8 -33.12 -88.69 -51.35
C GLN A 8 -34.04 -87.49 -51.06
N ALA A 9 -35.36 -87.66 -51.13
CA ALA A 9 -36.32 -86.63 -50.75
C ALA A 9 -36.19 -86.22 -49.27
N ILE A 10 -36.04 -87.19 -48.36
CA ILE A 10 -35.81 -86.93 -46.93
C ILE A 10 -34.50 -86.14 -46.72
N ARG A 11 -33.43 -86.50 -47.43
CA ARG A 11 -32.14 -85.79 -47.35
C ARG A 11 -32.27 -84.33 -47.79
N ASP A 12 -32.99 -84.07 -48.87
CA ASP A 12 -33.14 -82.71 -49.41
C ASP A 12 -34.02 -81.84 -48.50
N ILE A 13 -35.11 -82.40 -47.96
CA ILE A 13 -35.92 -81.74 -46.93
C ILE A 13 -35.08 -81.44 -45.68
N MET A 14 -34.29 -82.42 -45.21
CA MET A 14 -33.45 -82.24 -44.03
C MET A 14 -32.38 -81.17 -44.25
N LYS A 15 -31.78 -81.08 -45.43
CA LYS A 15 -30.84 -80.00 -45.79
C LYS A 15 -31.51 -78.63 -45.79
N GLU A 16 -32.72 -78.53 -46.36
CA GLU A 16 -33.47 -77.28 -46.41
C GLU A 16 -33.84 -76.81 -45.00
N GLU A 17 -34.35 -77.71 -44.16
CA GLU A 17 -34.73 -77.41 -42.78
C GLU A 17 -33.52 -77.05 -41.91
N ILE A 18 -32.37 -77.73 -42.07
CA ILE A 18 -31.12 -77.35 -41.41
C ILE A 18 -30.70 -75.94 -41.84
N GLY A 19 -30.69 -75.66 -43.15
CA GLY A 19 -30.30 -74.33 -43.66
C GLY A 19 -31.23 -73.21 -43.17
N ARG A 20 -32.54 -73.47 -43.10
CA ARG A 20 -33.52 -72.53 -42.52
C ARG A 20 -33.25 -72.29 -41.03
N SER A 21 -32.98 -73.35 -40.29
CA SER A 21 -32.67 -73.27 -38.85
C SER A 21 -31.38 -72.49 -38.60
N GLU A 22 -30.32 -72.74 -39.37
CA GLU A 22 -29.04 -72.03 -39.27
C GLU A 22 -29.21 -70.53 -39.56
N ASN A 23 -29.94 -70.17 -40.61
CA ASN A 23 -30.19 -68.76 -40.94
C ASN A 23 -30.99 -68.06 -39.84
N LEU A 24 -32.04 -68.71 -39.31
CA LEU A 24 -32.82 -68.16 -38.20
C LEU A 24 -31.94 -67.92 -36.95
N VAL A 25 -31.07 -68.87 -36.63
CA VAL A 25 -30.13 -68.73 -35.50
C VAL A 25 -29.15 -67.58 -35.75
N GLN A 26 -28.60 -67.45 -36.96
CA GLN A 26 -27.72 -66.34 -37.32
C GLN A 26 -28.41 -64.98 -37.20
N ASP A 27 -29.65 -64.86 -37.66
CA ASP A 27 -30.43 -63.63 -37.58
C ASP A 27 -30.71 -63.26 -36.12
N ILE A 28 -31.13 -64.22 -35.29
CA ILE A 28 -31.34 -64.01 -33.85
C ILE A 28 -30.05 -63.51 -33.19
N ILE A 29 -28.94 -64.21 -33.40
CA ILE A 29 -27.63 -63.83 -32.82
C ILE A 29 -27.25 -62.41 -33.25
N LYS A 30 -27.40 -62.07 -34.54
CA LYS A 30 -27.06 -60.75 -35.06
C LYS A 30 -27.92 -59.65 -34.45
N THR A 31 -29.22 -59.91 -34.27
CA THR A 31 -30.14 -58.98 -33.62
C THR A 31 -29.80 -58.78 -32.14
N GLU A 32 -29.53 -59.86 -31.41
CA GLU A 32 -29.20 -59.78 -29.98
C GLU A 32 -27.87 -59.08 -29.73
N ILE A 33 -26.83 -59.40 -30.52
CA ILE A 33 -25.53 -58.75 -30.43
C ILE A 33 -25.67 -57.26 -30.78
N GLY A 34 -26.32 -56.94 -31.91
CA GLY A 34 -26.52 -55.54 -32.31
C GLY A 34 -27.32 -54.72 -31.29
N GLY A 35 -28.35 -55.31 -30.69
CA GLY A 35 -29.11 -54.71 -29.60
C GLY A 35 -28.25 -54.45 -28.36
N SER A 36 -27.47 -55.45 -27.95
CA SER A 36 -26.58 -55.36 -26.78
C SER A 36 -25.48 -54.31 -26.98
N GLU A 37 -24.88 -54.26 -28.18
CA GLU A 37 -23.86 -53.25 -28.51
C GLU A 37 -24.40 -51.83 -28.47
N ASN A 38 -25.62 -51.60 -28.98
CA ASN A 38 -26.25 -50.29 -28.96
C ASN A 38 -26.59 -49.85 -27.53
N LEU A 39 -27.15 -50.75 -26.71
CA LEU A 39 -27.39 -50.49 -25.29
C LEU A 39 -26.09 -50.14 -24.55
N LEU A 40 -25.01 -50.87 -24.80
CA LEU A 40 -23.71 -50.60 -24.20
C LEU A 40 -23.18 -49.22 -24.62
N LYS A 41 -23.28 -48.86 -25.91
CA LYS A 41 -22.89 -47.52 -26.39
C LYS A 41 -23.69 -46.41 -25.72
N ASP A 42 -25.00 -46.58 -25.56
CA ASP A 42 -25.86 -45.58 -24.93
C ASP A 42 -25.56 -45.42 -23.42
N ILE A 43 -25.30 -46.52 -22.73
CA ILE A 43 -24.87 -46.51 -21.31
C ILE A 43 -23.54 -45.77 -21.19
N ILE A 44 -22.54 -46.13 -21.99
CA ILE A 44 -21.21 -45.50 -21.96
C ILE A 44 -21.33 -44.00 -22.23
N LYS A 45 -22.08 -43.61 -23.28
CA LYS A 45 -22.28 -42.19 -23.62
C LYS A 45 -22.94 -41.42 -22.46
N THR A 46 -23.93 -42.02 -21.82
CA THR A 46 -24.65 -41.41 -20.69
C THR A 46 -23.74 -41.24 -19.48
N GLU A 47 -22.98 -42.28 -19.11
CA GLU A 47 -22.07 -42.23 -17.97
C GLU A 47 -20.90 -41.27 -18.19
N ILE A 48 -20.33 -41.23 -19.40
CA ILE A 48 -19.31 -40.23 -19.77
C ILE A 48 -19.89 -38.82 -19.61
N GLY A 49 -21.06 -38.55 -20.20
CA GLY A 49 -21.69 -37.23 -20.10
C GLY A 49 -22.00 -36.81 -18.66
N ARG A 50 -22.45 -37.74 -17.82
CA ARG A 50 -22.65 -37.50 -16.38
C ARG A 50 -21.34 -37.17 -15.68
N SER A 51 -20.30 -37.96 -15.91
CA SER A 51 -18.99 -37.75 -15.30
C SER A 51 -18.37 -36.41 -15.73
N GLU A 52 -18.47 -36.05 -17.00
CA GLU A 52 -17.97 -34.76 -17.50
C GLU A 52 -18.69 -33.56 -16.87
N ASN A 53 -20.02 -33.63 -16.71
CA ASN A 53 -20.78 -32.57 -16.09
C ASN A 53 -20.44 -32.43 -14.60
N LEU A 54 -20.34 -33.55 -13.87
CA LEU A 54 -19.89 -33.54 -12.47
C LEU A 54 -18.50 -32.92 -12.32
N LEU A 55 -17.55 -33.28 -13.20
CA LEU A 55 -16.21 -32.69 -13.18
C LEU A 55 -16.25 -31.18 -13.45
N LYS A 56 -17.06 -30.72 -14.42
CA LYS A 56 -17.23 -29.28 -14.70
C LYS A 56 -17.78 -28.53 -13.48
N ASP A 57 -18.77 -29.09 -12.80
CA ASP A 57 -19.39 -28.46 -11.62
C ASP A 57 -18.42 -28.40 -10.44
N ILE A 58 -17.66 -29.47 -10.21
CA ILE A 58 -16.60 -29.50 -9.19
C ILE A 58 -15.54 -28.44 -9.49
N ILE A 59 -15.01 -28.41 -10.71
CA ILE A 59 -14.00 -27.43 -11.13
C ILE A 59 -14.51 -26.00 -10.94
N LYS A 60 -15.73 -25.71 -11.41
CA LYS A 60 -16.34 -24.38 -11.25
C LYS A 60 -16.47 -23.97 -9.79
N THR A 61 -16.89 -24.89 -8.94
CA THR A 61 -17.07 -24.65 -7.50
C THR A 61 -15.73 -24.39 -6.82
N GLU A 62 -14.72 -25.20 -7.08
CA GLU A 62 -13.39 -25.04 -6.49
C GLU A 62 -12.69 -23.76 -6.96
N ILE A 63 -12.81 -23.42 -8.26
CA ILE A 63 -12.31 -22.15 -8.79
C ILE A 63 -12.99 -20.98 -8.07
N GLY A 64 -14.32 -20.97 -8.00
CA GLY A 64 -15.05 -19.89 -7.33
C GLY A 64 -14.70 -19.74 -5.85
N ARG A 65 -14.50 -20.87 -5.15
CA ARG A 65 -14.04 -20.88 -3.75
C ARG A 65 -12.63 -20.30 -3.60
N SER A 66 -11.71 -20.73 -4.46
CA SER A 66 -10.32 -20.26 -4.47
C SER A 66 -10.23 -18.76 -4.77
N GLU A 67 -10.98 -18.27 -5.76
CA GLU A 67 -11.05 -16.86 -6.11
C GLU A 67 -11.58 -15.99 -4.97
N ASN A 68 -12.63 -16.44 -4.29
CA ASN A 68 -13.18 -15.70 -3.14
C ASN A 68 -12.20 -15.67 -1.96
N LEU A 69 -11.55 -16.79 -1.65
CA LEU A 69 -10.52 -16.84 -0.62
C LEU A 69 -9.36 -15.89 -0.94
N LEU A 70 -8.90 -15.87 -2.20
CA LEU A 70 -7.84 -14.98 -2.64
C LEU A 70 -8.25 -13.50 -2.51
N LYS A 71 -9.49 -13.15 -2.89
CA LYS A 71 -10.02 -11.79 -2.72
C LYS A 71 -10.04 -11.37 -1.26
N ASP A 72 -10.48 -12.25 -0.37
CA ASP A 72 -10.53 -11.96 1.07
C ASP A 72 -9.13 -11.76 1.64
N ILE A 73 -8.17 -12.63 1.30
CA ILE A 73 -6.76 -12.50 1.71
C ILE A 73 -6.19 -11.16 1.23
N ILE A 74 -6.36 -10.84 -0.05
CA ILE A 74 -5.86 -9.58 -0.63
C ILE A 74 -6.47 -8.37 0.10
N LYS A 75 -7.78 -8.38 0.33
CA LYS A 75 -8.47 -7.29 1.03
C LYS A 75 -7.94 -7.11 2.46
N THR A 76 -7.75 -8.20 3.19
CA THR A 76 -7.19 -8.16 4.54
C THR A 76 -5.77 -7.63 4.56
N GLU A 77 -4.91 -8.09 3.65
CA GLU A 77 -3.51 -7.68 3.60
C GLU A 77 -3.35 -6.21 3.20
N ILE A 78 -4.15 -5.73 2.23
CA ILE A 78 -4.22 -4.31 1.88
C ILE A 78 -4.64 -3.49 3.09
N GLY A 79 -5.72 -3.85 3.77
CA GLY A 79 -6.19 -3.11 4.95
C GLY A 79 -5.15 -3.08 6.08
N ARG A 80 -4.43 -4.18 6.29
CA ARG A 80 -3.32 -4.24 7.26
C ARG A 80 -2.17 -3.30 6.87
N SER A 81 -1.76 -3.33 5.60
CA SER A 81 -0.69 -2.49 5.06
C SER A 81 -1.04 -1.00 5.15
N GLU A 82 -2.26 -0.63 4.78
CA GLU A 82 -2.76 0.75 4.88
C GLU A 82 -2.75 1.27 6.31
N ASN A 83 -3.18 0.46 7.28
CA ASN A 83 -3.17 0.86 8.69
C ASN A 83 -1.74 1.03 9.21
N LEU A 84 -0.83 0.10 8.87
CA LEU A 84 0.58 0.23 9.23
C LEU A 84 1.20 1.51 8.66
N LEU A 85 0.93 1.82 7.39
CA LEU A 85 1.40 3.05 6.76
C LEU A 85 0.85 4.30 7.45
N LYS A 86 -0.43 4.31 7.82
CA LYS A 86 -1.03 5.43 8.59
C LYS A 86 -0.33 5.63 9.93
N ASP A 87 -0.04 4.56 10.66
CA ASP A 87 0.62 4.64 11.96
C ASP A 87 2.06 5.14 11.83
N ILE A 88 2.79 4.68 10.82
CA ILE A 88 4.15 5.17 10.51
C ILE A 88 4.12 6.67 10.17
N ILE A 89 3.23 7.09 9.26
CA ILE A 89 3.10 8.50 8.87
C ILE A 89 2.77 9.37 10.07
N LYS A 90 1.80 8.96 10.90
CA LYS A 90 1.42 9.69 12.11
C LYS A 90 2.60 9.84 13.08
N THR A 91 3.39 8.78 13.25
CA THR A 91 4.57 8.79 14.12
C THR A 91 5.66 9.72 13.59
N GLU A 92 5.98 9.65 12.30
CA GLU A 92 6.99 10.53 11.70
C GLU A 92 6.57 11.99 11.65
N ILE A 93 5.29 12.29 11.38
CA ILE A 93 4.75 13.66 11.48
C ILE A 93 4.92 14.17 12.90
N GLY A 94 4.48 13.42 13.92
CA GLY A 94 4.63 13.83 15.32
C GLY A 94 6.09 14.03 15.73
N ARG A 95 7.01 13.20 15.21
CA ARG A 95 8.45 13.38 15.44
C ARG A 95 8.98 14.65 14.79
N SER A 96 8.58 14.90 13.54
CA SER A 96 8.95 16.10 12.78
C SER A 96 8.41 17.38 13.45
N GLU A 97 7.16 17.38 13.88
CA GLU A 97 6.54 18.49 14.61
C GLU A 97 7.30 18.82 15.89
N ASN A 98 7.65 17.82 16.70
CA ASN A 98 8.43 18.03 17.92
C ASN A 98 9.83 18.58 17.63
N LEU A 99 10.50 18.12 16.57
CA LEU A 99 11.79 18.67 16.18
C LEU A 99 11.68 20.14 15.78
N VAL A 100 10.65 20.50 15.02
CA VAL A 100 10.39 21.90 14.62
C VAL A 100 10.08 22.76 15.85
N LEU A 101 9.22 22.30 16.77
CA LEU A 101 8.91 23.04 17.99
C LEU A 101 10.16 23.29 18.85
N ASN A 102 10.99 22.26 19.05
CA ASN A 102 12.24 22.42 19.78
C ASN A 102 13.20 23.42 19.11
N GLU A 103 13.24 23.44 17.77
CA GLU A 103 14.07 24.39 17.03
C GLU A 103 13.52 25.82 17.15
N VAL A 104 12.20 25.99 17.14
CA VAL A 104 11.54 27.28 17.36
C VAL A 104 11.86 27.81 18.76
N ASP A 105 11.72 26.97 19.80
CA ASP A 105 12.05 27.34 21.18
C ASP A 105 13.52 27.77 21.30
N ARG A 106 14.44 27.00 20.69
CA ARG A 106 15.88 27.32 20.67
C ARG A 106 16.17 28.65 19.98
N VAL A 107 15.54 28.90 18.84
CA VAL A 107 15.71 30.15 18.10
C VAL A 107 15.14 31.32 18.90
N GLN A 108 13.98 31.15 19.55
CA GLN A 108 13.39 32.16 20.41
C GLN A 108 14.31 32.52 21.58
N GLU A 109 14.85 31.54 22.30
CA GLU A 109 15.78 31.77 23.41
C GLU A 109 17.06 32.52 22.95
N ASN A 110 17.59 32.16 21.78
CA ASN A 110 18.75 32.84 21.19
C ASN A 110 18.44 34.30 20.86
N LEU A 111 17.27 34.56 20.28
CA LEU A 111 16.82 35.91 19.93
C LEU A 111 16.58 36.77 21.19
N GLU A 112 15.94 36.21 22.22
CA GLU A 112 15.75 36.89 23.51
C GLU A 112 17.09 37.27 24.13
N THR A 113 18.04 36.34 24.14
CA THR A 113 19.40 36.58 24.65
C THR A 113 20.10 37.72 23.89
N LYS A 114 20.02 37.72 22.55
CA LYS A 114 20.59 38.78 21.71
C LYS A 114 19.90 40.12 21.90
N MET A 115 18.58 40.15 22.08
CA MET A 115 17.83 41.37 22.35
C MET A 115 18.22 41.98 23.68
N GLU A 116 18.38 41.17 24.73
CA GLU A 116 18.86 41.66 26.03
C GLU A 116 20.29 42.20 25.96
N GLN A 117 21.16 41.57 25.18
CA GLN A 117 22.50 42.10 24.94
C GLN A 117 22.46 43.42 24.17
N LEU A 118 21.63 43.52 23.13
CA LEU A 118 21.46 44.77 22.36
C LEU A 118 20.91 45.90 23.23
N LYS A 119 19.97 45.60 24.12
CA LYS A 119 19.41 46.54 25.08
C LYS A 119 20.48 47.08 26.03
N ARG A 120 21.31 46.20 26.61
CA ARG A 120 22.47 46.60 27.43
C ARG A 120 23.43 47.51 26.66
N ASN A 121 23.77 47.13 25.42
CA ASN A 121 24.66 47.95 24.59
C ASN A 121 24.05 49.35 24.29
N MET A 122 22.73 49.44 24.09
CA MET A 122 22.05 50.73 23.90
C MET A 122 22.04 51.58 25.17
N ASP A 123 21.84 50.96 26.33
CA ASP A 123 21.91 51.65 27.62
C ASP A 123 23.32 52.20 27.85
N GLU A 124 24.36 51.41 27.58
CA GLU A 124 25.77 51.83 27.65
C GLU A 124 26.06 53.00 26.69
N LEU A 125 25.59 52.93 25.44
CA LEU A 125 25.77 53.99 24.46
C LEU A 125 25.07 55.29 24.90
N THR A 126 23.87 55.18 25.46
CA THR A 126 23.11 56.33 25.98
C THR A 126 23.85 56.98 27.15
N GLN A 127 24.42 56.18 28.05
CA GLN A 127 25.25 56.67 29.15
C GLN A 127 26.52 57.34 28.64
N TYR A 128 27.21 56.75 27.66
CA TYR A 128 28.40 57.33 27.04
C TYR A 128 28.12 58.73 26.49
N TYR A 129 27.05 58.90 25.72
CA TYR A 129 26.67 60.22 25.19
C TYR A 129 26.38 61.23 26.30
N ARG A 130 25.74 60.80 27.40
CA ARG A 130 25.46 61.67 28.55
C ARG A 130 26.76 62.13 29.23
N THR A 131 27.71 61.23 29.43
CA THR A 131 29.03 61.54 30.00
C THR A 131 29.79 62.51 29.11
N VAL A 132 29.90 62.25 27.81
CA VAL A 132 30.60 63.14 26.87
C VAL A 132 29.98 64.54 26.85
N LYS A 133 28.65 64.64 26.90
CA LYS A 133 27.96 65.93 26.97
C LYS A 133 28.30 66.69 28.26
N LEU A 134 28.25 66.01 29.42
CA LEU A 134 28.62 66.61 30.70
C LEU A 134 30.09 67.02 30.75
N ASP A 135 31.00 66.22 30.18
CA ASP A 135 32.42 66.58 30.08
C ASP A 135 32.63 67.83 29.23
N HIS A 136 31.88 67.98 28.13
CA HIS A 136 31.94 69.20 27.32
C HIS A 136 31.43 70.43 28.09
N GLU A 137 30.30 70.30 28.79
CA GLU A 137 29.73 71.36 29.64
C GLU A 137 30.68 71.74 30.79
N ASN A 138 31.27 70.75 31.46
CA ASN A 138 32.25 70.95 32.53
C ASN A 138 33.51 71.66 32.03
N ASN A 139 34.05 71.23 30.87
CA ASN A 139 35.22 71.87 30.27
C ASN A 139 34.95 73.33 29.88
N ALA A 140 33.75 73.63 29.35
CA ALA A 140 33.36 75.00 29.05
C ALA A 140 33.29 75.87 30.31
N LEU A 141 32.72 75.34 31.41
CA LEU A 141 32.67 76.03 32.70
C LEU A 141 34.07 76.27 33.27
N PHE A 142 34.96 75.27 33.23
CA PHE A 142 36.36 75.45 33.67
C PHE A 142 37.08 76.53 32.87
N LEU A 143 36.88 76.60 31.55
CA LEU A 143 37.44 77.67 30.72
C LEU A 143 36.89 79.04 31.12
N GLN A 144 35.60 79.17 31.41
CA GLN A 144 35.01 80.42 31.90
C GLN A 144 35.62 80.84 33.24
N MET A 145 35.74 79.92 34.21
CA MET A 145 36.36 80.19 35.50
C MET A 145 37.82 80.64 35.35
N ILE A 146 38.60 79.99 34.46
CA ILE A 146 39.99 80.39 34.18
C ILE A 146 40.05 81.81 33.59
N GLN A 147 39.14 82.15 32.68
CA GLN A 147 39.08 83.49 32.09
C GLN A 147 38.73 84.56 33.12
N GLU A 148 37.77 84.30 34.02
CA GLU A 148 37.42 85.20 35.11
C GLU A 148 38.59 85.41 36.06
N ILE A 149 39.24 84.35 36.54
CA ILE A 149 40.44 84.45 37.40
C ILE A 149 41.54 85.25 36.69
N LYS A 150 41.79 84.99 35.41
CA LYS A 150 42.80 85.73 34.63
C LYS A 150 42.47 87.22 34.57
N LYS A 151 41.20 87.58 34.43
CA LYS A 151 40.73 88.97 34.46
C LYS A 151 40.97 89.61 35.83
N GLU A 152 40.54 88.95 36.92
CA GLU A 152 40.75 89.44 38.29
C GLU A 152 42.24 89.63 38.62
N VAL A 153 43.09 88.68 38.23
CA VAL A 153 44.55 88.78 38.41
C VAL A 153 45.13 89.97 37.65
N ASN A 154 44.67 90.23 36.42
CA ASN A 154 45.12 91.38 35.64
C ASN A 154 44.67 92.71 36.27
N GLU A 155 43.43 92.77 36.78
CA GLU A 155 42.92 93.94 37.51
C GLU A 155 43.71 94.20 38.79
N LEU A 156 44.05 93.14 39.56
CA LEU A 156 44.93 93.22 40.72
C LEU A 156 46.33 93.74 40.36
N LYS A 157 46.93 93.23 39.29
CA LYS A 157 48.24 93.70 38.82
C LYS A 157 48.24 95.19 38.47
N MET A 158 47.18 95.69 37.83
CA MET A 158 47.05 97.12 37.51
C MET A 158 46.88 98.01 38.74
N LYS A 159 46.38 97.48 39.87
CA LYS A 159 46.25 98.24 41.13
C LYS A 159 47.52 98.29 41.96
N ILE A 160 48.47 97.38 41.70
CA ILE A 160 49.72 97.23 42.47
C ILE A 160 50.91 97.86 41.73
N ALA A 161 50.79 98.08 40.41
CA ALA A 161 51.72 98.85 39.59
C ALA A 161 51.43 100.36 39.67
#